data_AF-A0A7S0BEP9-F1
#
_entry.id   AF-A0A7S0BEP9-F1
#
_cell.length_a   1.000
_cell.length_b   1.000
_cell.length_c   1.000
_cell.angle_alpha   90.00
_cell.angle_beta   90.00
_cell.angle_gamma   90.00
#
_symmetry.space_group_name_H-M   'P 1'
#
loop_
_entity.id
_entity.type
_entity.pdbx_description
1 polymer ?
#
loop_
_entity_poly.entity_id
_entity_poly.type
_entity_poly.pdbx_seq_one_letter_code
_entity_poly.pdbx_strand_id
1 'polypeptide(L)'
;MFDLSMLSADEELMDYNETLSELSEAVTGRAVFQEFWNHVPKSEPYRICLAYVRDRMSATRDYCEAQLNDRPVDPDIEKKIYKSKEDFLEPMMKMYKSLHKYGDGIVAQGELLDTIRRIHAFGLSLVRLDIRQEADRHTEAMTEITEYIGDGRYSDWTEEKRVEYLNSFLTSNRPLIPRHMRCSDRQVQEILDTFEMICELDRDSLGAYVISMCMNPSDVLLVEVLQHEAASSMDVVPLRVVPLLETIHALQTGANTLENLFQNETYLSRLRSRFNSVQEVMVGYSDSGKDGGRVTSAWELYKSQESMVAVAQKYSVVLRFFHGRGGTVGRGGGPQ
;
A
#
# COMPACT_ATOMS: atom_id res chain seq x y z
N MET A 1 13.41 -29.54 0.21
CA MET A 1 13.29 -28.49 1.26
C MET A 1 14.36 -28.77 2.30
N PHE A 2 14.99 -27.75 2.89
CA PHE A 2 16.13 -27.78 3.83
C PHE A 2 16.33 -29.05 4.67
N ASP A 3 17.57 -29.55 4.74
CA ASP A 3 17.95 -30.58 5.71
C ASP A 3 18.26 -29.94 7.08
N LEU A 4 17.22 -29.42 7.75
CA LEU A 4 17.30 -28.92 9.14
C LEU A 4 17.00 -30.04 10.15
N SER A 5 17.53 -31.25 9.92
CA SER A 5 17.53 -32.37 10.88
C SER A 5 18.46 -32.09 12.08
N MET A 6 18.56 -30.84 12.51
CA MET A 6 19.42 -30.39 13.59
C MET A 6 18.65 -30.45 14.91
N LEU A 7 19.32 -30.99 15.92
CA LEU A 7 18.72 -31.33 17.22
C LEU A 7 18.94 -30.24 18.28
N SER A 8 19.93 -29.37 18.08
CA SER A 8 20.26 -28.26 18.98
C SER A 8 19.58 -26.98 18.52
N ALA A 9 18.81 -26.36 19.41
CA ALA A 9 18.15 -25.07 19.19
C ALA A 9 18.16 -24.23 20.47
N ASP A 10 18.00 -22.93 20.31
CA ASP A 10 17.94 -22.01 21.45
C ASP A 10 16.65 -22.14 22.26
N GLU A 11 16.71 -21.79 23.55
CA GLU A 11 15.54 -21.75 24.44
C GLU A 11 14.40 -20.94 23.82
N GLU A 12 14.70 -19.79 23.18
CA GLU A 12 13.67 -18.97 22.52
C GLU A 12 12.92 -19.71 21.40
N LEU A 13 13.59 -20.62 20.66
CA LEU A 13 12.96 -21.41 19.61
C LEU A 13 12.21 -22.63 20.20
N MET A 14 12.74 -23.22 21.27
CA MET A 14 12.08 -24.32 21.97
C MET A 14 10.77 -23.85 22.63
N ASP A 15 10.81 -22.75 23.38
CA ASP A 15 9.64 -22.13 24.01
C ASP A 15 8.60 -21.74 22.95
N TYR A 16 9.06 -21.20 21.82
CA TYR A 16 8.17 -20.91 20.70
C TYR A 16 7.49 -22.18 20.19
N ASN A 17 8.24 -23.27 19.96
CA ASN A 17 7.67 -24.54 19.50
C ASN A 17 6.68 -25.17 20.50
N GLU A 18 6.85 -24.93 21.80
CA GLU A 18 5.86 -25.34 22.81
C GLU A 18 4.53 -24.60 22.59
N THR A 19 4.58 -23.27 22.39
CA THR A 19 3.36 -22.50 22.07
C THR A 19 2.74 -22.92 20.73
N LEU A 20 3.55 -23.32 19.74
CA LEU A 20 3.06 -23.86 18.47
C LEU A 20 2.35 -25.21 18.65
N SER A 21 2.84 -26.06 19.55
CA SER A 21 2.27 -27.39 19.80
C SER A 21 0.87 -27.30 20.40
N GLU A 22 0.60 -26.27 21.21
CA GLU A 22 -0.73 -25.96 21.75
C GLU A 22 -1.70 -25.44 20.65
N LEU A 23 -1.16 -24.80 19.60
CA LEU A 23 -1.92 -24.28 18.46
C LEU A 23 -2.14 -25.33 17.34
N SER A 24 -1.37 -26.42 17.34
CA SER A 24 -1.22 -27.37 16.23
C SER A 24 -2.23 -28.53 16.22
N GLU A 25 -3.21 -28.60 17.13
CA GLU A 25 -4.11 -29.77 17.22
C GLU A 25 -5.04 -30.00 16.00
N ALA A 26 -5.03 -29.15 14.97
CA ALA A 26 -6.03 -29.26 13.90
C ALA A 26 -5.60 -28.75 12.51
N VAL A 27 -4.62 -29.35 11.84
CA VAL A 27 -4.56 -29.35 10.35
C VAL A 27 -4.00 -30.68 9.86
N THR A 28 -4.84 -31.73 9.79
CA THR A 28 -4.51 -32.93 9.01
C THR A 28 -4.79 -32.68 7.53
N GLY A 29 -4.04 -31.77 6.91
CA GLY A 29 -3.98 -31.64 5.46
C GLY A 29 -3.06 -32.71 4.87
N ARG A 30 -3.33 -33.17 3.63
CA ARG A 30 -2.38 -34.02 2.90
C ARG A 30 -1.07 -33.24 2.72
N ALA A 31 -0.05 -33.59 3.49
CA ALA A 31 1.28 -33.03 3.33
C ALA A 31 1.72 -33.21 1.87
N VAL A 32 1.95 -32.10 1.14
CA VAL A 32 2.32 -32.15 -0.28
C VAL A 32 3.79 -32.56 -0.45
N PHE A 33 4.63 -32.25 0.53
CA PHE A 33 6.07 -32.51 0.52
C PHE A 33 6.42 -33.77 1.32
N GLN A 34 7.23 -34.64 0.70
CA GLN A 34 7.62 -35.95 1.23
C GLN A 34 8.26 -35.86 2.61
N GLU A 35 9.03 -34.79 2.85
CA GLU A 35 9.74 -34.51 4.09
C GLU A 35 8.81 -34.32 5.30
N PHE A 36 7.50 -34.14 5.09
CA PHE A 36 6.52 -34.03 6.17
C PHE A 36 5.34 -35.00 6.03
N TRP A 37 5.49 -36.05 5.20
CA TRP A 37 4.48 -37.12 5.12
C TRP A 37 4.41 -37.94 6.42
N ASN A 38 5.49 -37.93 7.21
CA ASN A 38 5.57 -38.56 8.52
C ASN A 38 5.46 -37.50 9.64
N HIS A 39 5.14 -37.97 10.84
CA HIS A 39 5.19 -37.14 12.06
C HIS A 39 6.58 -36.51 12.23
N VAL A 40 6.63 -35.19 12.43
CA VAL A 40 7.88 -34.46 12.73
C VAL A 40 8.27 -34.76 14.18
N PRO A 41 9.43 -35.39 14.44
CA PRO A 41 9.86 -35.69 15.80
C PRO A 41 10.04 -34.42 16.63
N LYS A 42 9.67 -34.46 17.92
CA LYS A 42 9.91 -33.35 18.87
C LYS A 42 11.37 -32.95 18.99
N SER A 43 12.29 -33.86 18.65
CA SER A 43 13.74 -33.61 18.64
C SER A 43 14.22 -32.73 17.48
N GLU A 44 13.36 -32.39 16.51
CA GLU A 44 13.72 -31.59 15.33
C GLU A 44 13.07 -30.20 15.38
N PRO A 45 13.56 -29.27 16.24
CA PRO A 45 12.91 -28.00 16.54
C PRO A 45 12.68 -27.11 15.31
N TYR A 46 13.61 -27.09 14.36
CA TYR A 46 13.47 -26.30 13.14
C TYR A 46 12.39 -26.87 12.21
N ARG A 47 12.28 -28.21 12.12
CA ARG A 47 11.25 -28.86 11.30
C ARG A 47 9.85 -28.66 11.88
N ILE A 48 9.71 -28.59 13.20
CA ILE A 48 8.43 -28.26 13.85
C ILE A 48 7.98 -26.85 13.44
N CYS A 49 8.88 -25.87 13.54
CA CYS A 49 8.60 -24.50 13.13
C CYS A 49 8.25 -24.40 11.63
N LEU A 50 8.99 -25.09 10.76
CA LEU A 50 8.69 -25.15 9.33
C LEU A 50 7.37 -25.85 9.00
N ALA A 51 7.01 -26.91 9.72
CA ALA A 51 5.73 -27.58 9.55
C ALA A 51 4.56 -26.64 9.89
N TYR A 52 4.69 -25.89 10.99
CA TYR A 52 3.72 -24.85 11.36
C TYR A 52 3.60 -23.76 10.28
N VAL A 53 4.73 -23.27 9.77
CA VAL A 53 4.74 -22.29 8.67
C VAL A 53 4.02 -22.82 7.44
N ARG A 54 4.31 -24.06 7.04
CA ARG A 54 3.66 -24.72 5.89
C ARG A 54 2.15 -24.81 6.08
N ASP A 55 1.70 -25.20 7.28
CA ASP A 55 0.28 -25.39 7.56
C ASP A 55 -0.48 -24.06 7.56
N ARG A 56 0.11 -23.02 8.14
CA ARG A 56 -0.47 -21.67 8.08
C ARG A 56 -0.47 -21.09 6.67
N MET A 57 0.58 -21.32 5.89
CA MET A 57 0.60 -20.92 4.48
C MET A 57 -0.46 -21.65 3.66
N SER A 58 -0.66 -22.94 3.91
CA SER A 58 -1.72 -23.73 3.26
C SER A 58 -3.09 -23.20 3.65
N ALA A 59 -3.32 -22.92 4.94
CA ALA A 59 -4.55 -22.31 5.42
C ALA A 59 -4.78 -20.92 4.80
N THR A 60 -3.75 -20.10 4.66
CA THR A 60 -3.82 -18.77 4.02
C THR A 60 -4.19 -18.89 2.54
N ARG A 61 -3.58 -19.82 1.80
CA ARG A 61 -3.96 -20.12 0.41
C ARG A 61 -5.42 -20.55 0.32
N ASP A 62 -5.82 -21.52 1.13
CA ASP A 62 -7.17 -22.10 1.09
C ASP A 62 -8.24 -21.06 1.46
N TYR A 63 -7.91 -20.17 2.42
CA TYR A 63 -8.72 -19.00 2.75
C TYR A 63 -8.89 -18.08 1.54
N CYS A 64 -7.79 -17.67 0.89
CA CYS A 64 -7.86 -16.80 -0.29
C CYS A 64 -8.63 -17.47 -1.45
N GLU A 65 -8.44 -18.77 -1.69
CA GLU A 65 -9.20 -19.53 -2.69
C GLU A 65 -10.68 -19.66 -2.35
N ALA A 66 -11.05 -19.70 -1.07
CA ALA A 66 -12.45 -19.66 -0.67
C ALA A 66 -13.06 -18.28 -0.93
N GLN A 67 -12.38 -17.21 -0.50
CA GLN A 67 -12.81 -15.81 -0.73
C GLN A 67 -12.97 -15.49 -2.22
N LEU A 68 -11.99 -15.85 -3.05
CA LEU A 68 -12.04 -15.60 -4.51
C LEU A 68 -13.17 -16.32 -5.23
N ASN A 69 -13.72 -17.39 -4.64
CA ASN A 69 -14.81 -18.17 -5.23
C ASN A 69 -16.13 -17.98 -4.48
N ASP A 70 -16.25 -16.95 -3.63
CA ASP A 70 -17.43 -16.64 -2.81
C ASP A 70 -17.91 -17.84 -1.97
N ARG A 71 -16.96 -18.65 -1.49
CA ARG A 71 -17.25 -19.84 -0.66
C ARG A 71 -17.12 -19.50 0.82
N PRO A 72 -17.96 -20.11 1.69
CA PRO A 72 -17.79 -19.97 3.13
C PRO A 72 -16.42 -20.51 3.56
N VAL A 73 -15.75 -19.75 4.41
CA VAL A 73 -14.47 -20.13 5.02
C VAL A 73 -14.75 -20.91 6.30
N ASP A 74 -14.04 -22.01 6.49
CA ASP A 74 -14.04 -22.73 7.77
C ASP A 74 -13.41 -21.84 8.87
N PRO A 75 -14.11 -21.54 9.98
CA PRO A 75 -13.58 -20.74 11.07
C PRO A 75 -12.25 -21.24 11.64
N ASP A 76 -11.98 -22.54 11.55
CA ASP A 76 -10.71 -23.11 12.01
C ASP A 76 -9.56 -22.93 11.03
N ILE A 77 -9.84 -22.65 9.75
CA ILE A 77 -8.85 -22.18 8.77
C ILE A 77 -8.56 -20.70 9.01
N GLU A 78 -9.59 -19.89 9.22
CA GLU A 78 -9.47 -18.43 9.41
C GLU A 78 -8.58 -18.08 10.61
N LYS A 79 -8.65 -18.85 11.71
CA LYS A 79 -7.77 -18.65 12.88
C LYS A 79 -6.29 -18.90 12.59
N LYS A 80 -5.96 -19.62 11.51
CA LYS A 80 -4.60 -20.08 11.20
C LYS A 80 -3.91 -19.29 10.10
N ILE A 81 -4.62 -18.41 9.39
CA ILE A 81 -4.03 -17.63 8.30
C ILE A 81 -2.95 -16.67 8.81
N TYR A 82 -2.01 -16.30 7.95
CA TYR A 82 -1.15 -15.16 8.18
C TYR A 82 -1.94 -13.87 7.92
N LYS A 83 -1.98 -12.97 8.91
CA LYS A 83 -2.67 -11.68 8.79
C LYS A 83 -1.71 -10.54 8.49
N SER A 84 -0.48 -10.64 8.98
CA SER A 84 0.56 -9.65 8.75
C SER A 84 1.84 -10.31 8.22
N LYS A 85 2.68 -9.49 7.58
CA LYS A 85 4.04 -9.87 7.21
C LYS A 85 4.88 -10.22 8.44
N GLU A 86 4.68 -9.51 9.53
CA GLU A 86 5.38 -9.70 10.80
C GLU A 86 5.10 -11.09 11.38
N ASP A 87 3.85 -11.56 11.30
CA ASP A 87 3.46 -12.92 11.71
C ASP A 87 4.24 -13.99 10.93
N PHE A 88 4.49 -13.74 9.64
CA PHE A 88 5.23 -14.68 8.80
C PHE A 88 6.75 -14.59 9.03
N LEU A 89 7.27 -13.40 9.32
CA LEU A 89 8.69 -13.19 9.62
C LEU A 89 9.11 -13.76 10.98
N GLU A 90 8.23 -13.73 11.98
CA GLU A 90 8.53 -14.16 13.35
C GLU A 90 9.20 -15.57 13.41
N PRO A 91 8.58 -16.66 12.89
CA PRO A 91 9.18 -17.98 12.93
C PRO A 91 10.52 -18.05 12.18
N MET A 92 10.63 -17.33 11.06
CA MET A 92 11.86 -17.29 10.26
C MET A 92 13.02 -16.64 11.02
N MET A 93 12.74 -15.53 11.71
CA MET A 93 13.74 -14.82 12.50
C MET A 93 14.16 -15.59 13.75
N LYS A 94 13.24 -16.32 14.39
CA LYS A 94 13.57 -17.22 15.52
C LYS A 94 14.52 -18.35 15.08
N MET A 95 14.23 -19.02 13.96
CA MET A 95 15.14 -20.00 13.40
C MET A 95 16.50 -19.39 13.03
N TYR A 96 16.51 -18.22 12.38
CA TYR A 96 17.74 -17.54 11.97
C TYR A 96 18.65 -17.18 13.15
N LYS A 97 18.09 -16.60 14.22
CA LYS A 97 18.84 -16.27 15.45
C LYS A 97 19.38 -17.53 16.13
N SER A 98 18.54 -18.56 16.25
CA SER A 98 18.91 -19.84 16.87
C SER A 98 20.11 -20.48 16.16
N LEU A 99 20.08 -20.57 14.83
CA LEU A 99 21.19 -21.12 14.04
C LEU A 99 22.51 -20.36 14.23
N HIS A 100 22.46 -19.02 14.26
CA HIS A 100 23.67 -18.22 14.54
C HIS A 100 24.23 -18.47 15.94
N LYS A 101 23.35 -18.65 16.94
CA LYS A 101 23.76 -18.89 18.33
C LYS A 101 24.50 -20.22 18.50
N TYR A 102 24.11 -21.27 17.77
CA TYR A 102 24.71 -22.60 17.84
C TYR A 102 25.88 -22.83 16.87
N GLY A 103 26.31 -21.80 16.14
CA GLY A 103 27.45 -21.87 15.23
C GLY A 103 27.10 -22.31 13.80
N ASP A 104 25.82 -22.57 13.51
CA ASP A 104 25.31 -22.97 12.20
C ASP A 104 24.96 -21.76 11.30
N GLY A 105 25.68 -20.66 11.46
CA GLY A 105 25.45 -19.41 10.72
C GLY A 105 25.56 -19.58 9.19
N ILE A 106 26.37 -20.54 8.70
CA ILE A 106 26.46 -20.87 7.27
C ILE A 106 25.13 -21.39 6.75
N VAL A 107 24.44 -22.24 7.52
CA VAL A 107 23.11 -22.77 7.17
C VAL A 107 22.08 -21.63 7.20
N ALA A 108 22.14 -20.78 8.24
CA ALA A 108 21.24 -19.63 8.37
C ALA A 108 21.34 -18.65 7.19
N GLN A 109 22.55 -18.46 6.65
CA GLN A 109 22.81 -17.56 5.51
C GLN A 109 22.43 -18.15 4.14
N GLY A 110 22.03 -19.43 4.09
CA GLY A 110 21.54 -20.07 2.87
C GLY A 110 20.10 -19.71 2.55
N GLU A 111 19.28 -20.70 2.19
CA GLU A 111 17.92 -20.44 1.71
C GLU A 111 16.96 -19.88 2.78
N LEU A 112 17.31 -19.97 4.08
CA LEU A 112 16.55 -19.30 5.15
C LEU A 112 16.66 -17.78 5.02
N LEU A 113 17.88 -17.27 4.85
CA LEU A 113 18.11 -15.85 4.60
C LEU A 113 17.47 -15.39 3.29
N ASP A 114 17.53 -16.21 2.23
CA ASP A 114 16.85 -15.89 0.98
C ASP A 114 15.33 -15.83 1.15
N THR A 115 14.76 -16.72 1.97
CA THR A 115 13.33 -16.69 2.28
C THR A 115 12.97 -15.45 3.09
N ILE A 116 13.75 -15.09 4.11
CA ILE A 116 13.58 -13.84 4.87
C ILE A 116 13.61 -12.63 3.93
N ARG A 117 14.59 -12.57 3.01
CA ARG A 117 14.67 -11.52 1.98
C ARG A 117 13.45 -11.48 1.08
N ARG A 118 12.95 -12.63 0.63
CA ARG A 118 11.72 -12.73 -0.17
C ARG A 118 10.51 -12.22 0.59
N ILE A 119 10.37 -12.54 1.88
CA ILE A 119 9.27 -12.02 2.71
C ILE A 119 9.39 -10.50 2.84
N HIS A 120 10.60 -9.96 3.02
CA HIS A 120 10.80 -8.52 3.04
C HIS A 120 10.42 -7.84 1.72
N ALA A 121 10.75 -8.45 0.59
CA ALA A 121 10.52 -7.90 -0.75
C ALA A 121 9.08 -8.03 -1.24
N PHE A 122 8.45 -9.18 -1.00
CA PHE A 122 7.17 -9.58 -1.59
C PHE A 122 6.01 -9.62 -0.59
N GLY A 123 6.29 -9.78 0.71
CA GLY A 123 5.26 -9.90 1.75
C GLY A 123 4.29 -11.07 1.48
N LEU A 124 3.03 -10.87 1.85
CA LEU A 124 1.94 -11.83 1.60
C LEU A 124 1.20 -11.57 0.28
N SER A 125 1.31 -10.37 -0.28
CA SER A 125 0.56 -9.94 -1.48
C SER A 125 1.35 -10.07 -2.78
N LEU A 126 2.62 -10.48 -2.72
CA LEU A 126 3.60 -10.54 -3.81
C LEU A 126 3.98 -9.16 -4.37
N VAL A 127 2.99 -8.39 -4.82
CA VAL A 127 3.14 -7.02 -5.30
C VAL A 127 2.07 -6.14 -4.66
N ARG A 128 2.37 -4.86 -4.51
CA ARG A 128 1.39 -3.88 -4.07
C ARG A 128 0.65 -3.30 -5.27
N LEU A 129 -0.65 -3.11 -5.14
CA LEU A 129 -1.49 -2.51 -6.17
C LEU A 129 -1.61 -1.00 -5.93
N ASP A 130 -1.12 -0.19 -6.86
CA ASP A 130 -1.44 1.23 -6.91
C ASP A 130 -2.83 1.43 -7.54
N ILE A 131 -3.65 2.28 -6.94
CA ILE A 131 -4.96 2.66 -7.47
C ILE A 131 -4.80 3.96 -8.23
N ARG A 132 -5.44 4.08 -9.40
CA ARG A 132 -5.33 5.26 -10.25
C ARG A 132 -6.69 5.69 -10.77
N GLN A 133 -7.01 6.98 -10.63
CA GLN A 133 -8.22 7.58 -11.17
C GLN A 133 -7.95 9.02 -11.62
N GLU A 134 -8.79 9.57 -12.49
CA GLU A 134 -8.71 10.95 -12.99
C GLU A 134 -9.34 11.97 -12.04
N ALA A 135 -8.72 13.14 -11.89
CA ALA A 135 -9.15 14.20 -10.96
C ALA A 135 -10.62 14.65 -11.16
N ASP A 136 -11.08 14.74 -12.40
CA ASP A 136 -12.45 15.18 -12.72
C ASP A 136 -13.50 14.21 -12.15
N ARG A 137 -13.18 12.92 -12.06
CA ARG A 137 -14.07 11.90 -11.48
C ARG A 137 -14.30 12.11 -10.00
N HIS A 138 -13.28 12.53 -9.27
CA HIS A 138 -13.43 12.93 -7.87
C HIS A 138 -14.29 14.18 -7.75
N THR A 139 -14.08 15.15 -8.65
CA THR A 139 -14.87 16.40 -8.70
C THR A 139 -16.35 16.14 -8.98
N GLU A 140 -16.67 15.20 -9.88
CA GLU A 140 -18.04 14.72 -10.15
C GLU A 140 -18.68 14.14 -8.89
N ALA A 141 -17.99 13.20 -8.22
CA ALA A 141 -18.47 12.60 -6.97
C ALA A 141 -18.69 13.64 -5.87
N MET A 142 -17.75 14.56 -5.71
CA MET A 142 -17.87 15.64 -4.74
C MET A 142 -19.04 16.58 -5.06
N THR A 143 -19.28 16.87 -6.34
CA THR A 143 -20.41 17.71 -6.77
C THR A 143 -21.74 17.07 -6.39
N GLU A 144 -21.91 15.77 -6.64
CA GLU A 144 -23.13 15.06 -6.25
C GLU A 144 -23.32 15.06 -4.73
N ILE A 145 -22.24 14.87 -3.95
CA ILE A 145 -22.29 14.93 -2.48
C ILE A 145 -22.73 16.31 -2.02
N THR A 146 -22.11 17.38 -2.52
CA THR A 146 -22.42 18.75 -2.09
C THR A 146 -23.82 19.19 -2.52
N GLU A 147 -24.30 18.75 -3.69
CA GLU A 147 -25.67 19.00 -4.14
C GLU A 147 -26.69 18.27 -3.25
N TYR A 148 -26.40 17.01 -2.88
CA TYR A 148 -27.28 16.22 -2.03
C TYR A 148 -27.45 16.81 -0.62
N ILE A 149 -26.36 17.28 -0.01
CA ILE A 149 -26.39 17.88 1.34
C ILE A 149 -26.83 19.35 1.34
N GLY A 150 -27.00 19.97 0.17
CA GLY A 150 -27.47 21.34 0.01
C GLY A 150 -26.39 22.43 0.12
N ASP A 151 -25.11 22.06 0.03
CA ASP A 151 -23.98 23.02 0.06
C ASP A 151 -23.71 23.66 -1.32
N GLY A 152 -24.34 23.15 -2.37
CA GLY A 152 -24.26 23.65 -3.74
C GLY A 152 -23.41 22.77 -4.65
N ARG A 153 -22.94 23.30 -5.77
CA ARG A 153 -22.17 22.56 -6.78
C ARG A 153 -20.67 22.77 -6.62
N TYR A 154 -19.96 21.75 -6.13
CA TYR A 154 -18.51 21.79 -5.94
C TYR A 154 -17.74 22.15 -7.22
N SER A 155 -18.16 21.60 -8.36
CA SER A 155 -17.57 21.89 -9.68
C SER A 155 -17.58 23.38 -10.06
N ASP A 156 -18.57 24.15 -9.60
CA ASP A 156 -18.71 25.57 -9.92
C ASP A 156 -17.89 26.48 -8.99
N TRP A 157 -17.23 25.92 -7.97
CA TRP A 157 -16.46 26.70 -6.99
C TRP A 157 -15.07 27.07 -7.51
N THR A 158 -14.58 28.22 -7.04
CA THR A 158 -13.18 28.62 -7.26
C THR A 158 -12.24 27.71 -6.46
N GLU A 159 -10.98 27.67 -6.86
CA GLU A 159 -9.95 26.86 -6.19
C GLU A 159 -9.84 27.20 -4.70
N GLU A 160 -9.88 28.49 -4.36
CA GLU A 160 -9.80 28.95 -2.97
C GLU A 160 -10.96 28.42 -2.13
N LYS A 161 -12.18 28.47 -2.68
CA LYS A 161 -13.38 27.94 -2.00
C LYS A 161 -13.31 26.42 -1.87
N ARG A 162 -12.80 25.71 -2.88
CA ARG A 162 -12.60 24.26 -2.83
C ARG A 162 -11.62 23.89 -1.72
N VAL A 163 -10.46 24.53 -1.67
CA VAL A 163 -9.43 24.29 -0.63
C VAL A 163 -9.96 24.60 0.77
N GLU A 164 -10.64 25.75 0.95
CA GLU A 164 -11.26 26.12 2.23
C GLU A 164 -12.27 25.07 2.69
N TYR A 165 -13.16 24.64 1.79
CA TYR A 165 -14.17 23.64 2.08
C TYR A 165 -13.54 22.31 2.49
N LEU A 166 -12.58 21.80 1.71
CA LEU A 166 -11.91 20.53 2.00
C LEU A 166 -11.14 20.55 3.33
N ASN A 167 -10.47 21.67 3.64
CA ASN A 167 -9.78 21.84 4.91
C ASN A 167 -10.73 21.77 6.11
N SER A 168 -11.97 22.24 5.96
CA SER A 168 -12.97 22.16 7.03
C SER A 168 -13.31 20.70 7.39
N PHE A 169 -13.24 19.76 6.44
CA PHE A 169 -13.44 18.32 6.70
C PHE A 169 -12.18 17.63 7.19
N LEU A 170 -11.00 18.00 6.69
CA LEU A 170 -9.73 17.40 7.16
C LEU A 170 -9.39 17.76 8.62
N THR A 171 -9.99 18.83 9.16
CA THR A 171 -9.81 19.30 10.54
C THR A 171 -10.97 18.95 11.47
N SER A 172 -12.07 18.44 10.92
CA SER A 172 -13.31 18.13 11.64
C SER A 172 -13.56 16.62 11.66
N ASN A 173 -14.29 16.16 12.68
CA ASN A 173 -14.80 14.79 12.76
C ASN A 173 -16.24 14.67 12.22
N ARG A 174 -16.76 15.73 11.59
CA ARG A 174 -18.10 15.73 11.00
C ARG A 174 -18.09 14.92 9.70
N PRO A 175 -18.89 13.84 9.59
CA PRO A 175 -19.00 13.10 8.36
C PRO A 175 -19.56 13.96 7.23
N LEU A 176 -18.94 13.87 6.06
CA LEU A 176 -19.36 14.52 4.82
C LEU A 176 -20.41 13.68 4.08
N ILE A 177 -20.19 12.37 3.95
CA ILE A 177 -21.01 11.49 3.11
C ILE A 177 -22.18 10.91 3.92
N PRO A 178 -23.45 11.17 3.53
CA PRO A 178 -24.60 10.59 4.21
C PRO A 178 -24.68 9.07 3.99
N ARG A 179 -24.97 8.30 5.06
CA ARG A 179 -24.94 6.82 5.08
C ARG A 179 -25.78 6.08 4.02
N HIS A 180 -26.82 6.72 3.50
CA HIS A 180 -27.74 6.13 2.51
C HIS A 180 -27.77 6.92 1.21
N MET A 181 -26.81 7.83 1.01
CA MET A 181 -26.65 8.51 -0.26
C MET A 181 -26.26 7.48 -1.33
N ARG A 182 -26.88 7.60 -2.50
CA ARG A 182 -26.47 6.89 -3.71
C ARG A 182 -26.28 7.94 -4.78
N CYS A 183 -25.15 7.87 -5.47
CA CYS A 183 -24.92 8.71 -6.62
C CYS A 183 -25.88 8.35 -7.76
N SER A 184 -26.22 9.36 -8.56
CA SER A 184 -27.16 9.25 -9.66
C SER A 184 -26.57 8.43 -10.82
N ASP A 185 -25.28 8.59 -11.08
CA ASP A 185 -24.53 7.81 -12.05
C ASP A 185 -23.73 6.67 -11.37
N ARG A 186 -23.82 5.47 -11.94
CA ARG A 186 -23.01 4.30 -11.53
C ARG A 186 -21.52 4.63 -11.54
N GLN A 187 -21.10 5.38 -12.56
CA GLN A 187 -19.71 5.77 -12.75
C GLN A 187 -19.19 6.65 -11.61
N VAL A 188 -20.05 7.48 -11.03
CA VAL A 188 -19.74 8.33 -9.88
C VAL A 188 -19.80 7.52 -8.59
N GLN A 189 -20.79 6.62 -8.46
CA GLN A 189 -20.89 5.69 -7.33
C GLN A 189 -19.63 4.81 -7.20
N GLU A 190 -19.06 4.36 -8.32
CA GLU A 190 -17.82 3.57 -8.36
C GLU A 190 -16.65 4.25 -7.62
N ILE A 191 -16.60 5.58 -7.63
CA ILE A 191 -15.55 6.33 -6.92
C ILE A 191 -15.67 6.12 -5.41
N LEU A 192 -16.89 6.20 -4.87
CA LEU A 192 -17.15 5.97 -3.45
C LEU A 192 -16.93 4.50 -3.09
N ASP A 193 -17.46 3.59 -3.90
CA ASP A 193 -17.28 2.14 -3.73
C ASP A 193 -15.79 1.76 -3.76
N THR A 194 -14.96 2.44 -4.56
CA THR A 194 -13.51 2.24 -4.58
C THR A 194 -12.86 2.65 -3.27
N PHE A 195 -13.26 3.79 -2.68
CA PHE A 195 -12.72 4.22 -1.38
C PHE A 195 -13.19 3.31 -0.23
N GLU A 196 -14.41 2.78 -0.29
CA GLU A 196 -14.87 1.75 0.65
C GLU A 196 -14.04 0.47 0.51
N MET A 197 -13.83 -0.02 -0.72
CA MET A 197 -13.00 -1.19 -1.00
C MET A 197 -11.56 -1.03 -0.50
N ILE A 198 -10.96 0.16 -0.63
CA ILE A 198 -9.63 0.46 -0.08
C ILE A 198 -9.56 0.23 1.43
N CYS A 199 -10.63 0.53 2.16
CA CYS A 199 -10.70 0.34 3.61
C CYS A 199 -10.95 -1.12 4.02
N GLU A 200 -11.55 -1.93 3.15
CA GLU A 200 -11.80 -3.35 3.41
C GLU A 200 -10.58 -4.24 3.12
N LEU A 201 -9.72 -3.81 2.19
CA LEU A 201 -8.51 -4.55 1.83
C LEU A 201 -7.37 -4.32 2.83
N ASP A 202 -6.51 -5.34 2.95
CA ASP A 202 -5.30 -5.24 3.75
C ASP A 202 -4.37 -4.14 3.23
N ARG A 203 -3.88 -3.29 4.14
CA ARG A 203 -3.07 -2.12 3.80
C ARG A 203 -1.78 -2.52 3.06
N ASP A 204 -1.19 -3.67 3.38
CA ASP A 204 0.05 -4.11 2.77
C ASP A 204 -0.12 -4.61 1.33
N SER A 205 -1.36 -4.87 0.89
CA SER A 205 -1.70 -5.18 -0.50
C SER A 205 -1.79 -3.95 -1.41
N LEU A 206 -1.94 -2.76 -0.82
CA LEU A 206 -2.15 -1.51 -1.55
C LEU A 206 -0.92 -0.59 -1.52
N GLY A 207 -0.70 0.14 -2.60
CA GLY A 207 0.40 1.07 -2.74
C GLY A 207 -0.04 2.52 -2.53
N ALA A 208 0.01 3.30 -3.62
CA ALA A 208 -0.39 4.69 -3.72
C ALA A 208 -1.79 4.83 -4.32
N TYR A 209 -2.41 5.99 -4.07
CA TYR A 209 -3.53 6.49 -4.86
C TYR A 209 -3.01 7.57 -5.83
N VAL A 210 -2.97 7.26 -7.12
CA VAL A 210 -2.48 8.13 -8.18
C VAL A 210 -3.62 8.93 -8.79
N ILE A 211 -3.47 10.26 -8.86
CA ILE A 211 -4.45 11.18 -9.45
C ILE A 211 -3.98 11.59 -10.84
N SER A 212 -4.61 11.04 -11.87
CA SER A 212 -4.38 11.41 -13.28
C SER A 212 -4.95 12.78 -13.58
N MET A 213 -4.40 13.47 -14.58
CA MET A 213 -4.79 14.84 -14.94
C MET A 213 -4.87 15.80 -13.74
N CYS A 214 -4.00 15.62 -12.75
CA CYS A 214 -3.95 16.49 -11.58
C CYS A 214 -3.37 17.85 -11.96
N MET A 215 -4.10 18.92 -11.65
CA MET A 215 -3.74 20.30 -12.02
C MET A 215 -3.65 21.21 -10.80
N ASN A 216 -4.50 20.99 -9.80
CA ASN A 216 -4.69 21.90 -8.69
C ASN A 216 -4.46 21.24 -7.32
N PRO A 217 -4.10 22.02 -6.27
CA PRO A 217 -4.05 21.53 -4.90
C PRO A 217 -5.36 20.87 -4.43
N SER A 218 -6.52 21.38 -4.87
CA SER A 218 -7.82 20.80 -4.52
C SER A 218 -7.94 19.34 -4.94
N ASP A 219 -7.32 18.94 -6.04
CA ASP A 219 -7.43 17.56 -6.57
C ASP A 219 -6.82 16.58 -5.57
N VAL A 220 -5.66 16.93 -5.00
CA VAL A 220 -4.97 16.13 -3.98
C VAL A 220 -5.74 16.15 -2.66
N LEU A 221 -6.19 17.33 -2.23
CA LEU A 221 -6.94 17.48 -0.97
C LEU A 221 -8.30 16.77 -1.03
N LEU A 222 -8.93 16.71 -2.20
CA LEU A 222 -10.20 16.04 -2.38
C LEU A 222 -10.07 14.53 -2.16
N VAL A 223 -9.03 13.91 -2.72
CA VAL A 223 -8.74 12.50 -2.47
C VAL A 223 -8.37 12.26 -1.00
N GLU A 224 -7.63 13.16 -0.36
CA GLU A 224 -7.37 13.09 1.09
C GLU A 224 -8.67 13.12 1.92
N VAL A 225 -9.66 13.93 1.54
CA VAL A 225 -10.98 13.99 2.19
C VAL A 225 -11.76 12.71 1.94
N LEU A 226 -11.86 12.23 0.70
CA LEU A 226 -12.63 11.02 0.39
C LEU A 226 -12.04 9.78 1.08
N GLN A 227 -10.71 9.65 1.12
CA GLN A 227 -10.07 8.61 1.91
C GLN A 227 -10.32 8.77 3.42
N HIS A 228 -10.26 10.00 3.94
CA HIS A 228 -10.52 10.26 5.35
C HIS A 228 -11.96 9.89 5.75
N GLU A 229 -12.94 10.21 4.92
CA GLU A 229 -14.35 9.86 5.15
C GLU A 229 -14.56 8.35 5.17
N ALA A 230 -14.01 7.63 4.19
CA ALA A 230 -14.11 6.17 4.16
C ALA A 230 -13.38 5.54 5.37
N ALA A 231 -12.16 5.99 5.67
CA ALA A 231 -11.33 5.44 6.73
C ALA A 231 -11.85 5.74 8.15
N SER A 232 -12.51 6.89 8.36
CA SER A 232 -13.05 7.28 9.68
C SER A 232 -14.10 6.28 10.20
N SER A 233 -14.70 5.50 9.30
CA SER A 233 -15.65 4.44 9.67
C SER A 233 -14.99 3.12 10.11
N MET A 234 -13.72 2.89 9.75
CA MET A 234 -13.02 1.61 9.91
C MET A 234 -11.66 1.68 10.63
N ASP A 235 -11.21 2.88 11.04
CA ASP A 235 -9.90 3.12 11.69
C ASP A 235 -8.69 2.65 10.86
N VAL A 236 -8.73 2.91 9.55
CA VAL A 236 -7.70 2.50 8.58
C VAL A 236 -6.77 3.67 8.23
N VAL A 237 -5.49 3.39 7.96
CA VAL A 237 -4.53 4.41 7.51
C VAL A 237 -4.71 4.65 5.99
N PRO A 238 -5.01 5.89 5.54
CA PRO A 238 -5.15 6.22 4.12
C PRO A 238 -3.91 5.89 3.28
N LEU A 239 -4.12 5.69 1.97
CA LEU A 239 -3.04 5.55 1.00
C LEU A 239 -2.35 6.89 0.78
N ARG A 240 -1.05 6.83 0.42
CA ARG A 240 -0.31 8.02 0.00
C ARG A 240 -0.89 8.53 -1.32
N VAL A 241 -1.22 9.81 -1.39
CA VAL A 241 -1.79 10.44 -2.59
C VAL A 241 -0.66 10.96 -3.48
N VAL A 242 -0.69 10.59 -4.76
CA VAL A 242 0.36 10.87 -5.73
C VAL A 242 -0.24 11.65 -6.91
N PRO A 243 0.00 12.97 -7.02
CA PRO A 243 -0.40 13.71 -8.21
C PRO A 243 0.44 13.25 -9.40
N LEU A 244 -0.22 13.01 -10.53
CA LEU A 244 0.42 12.64 -11.79
C LEU A 244 0.40 13.83 -12.76
N LEU A 245 1.59 14.34 -13.07
CA LEU A 245 1.81 15.46 -13.99
C LEU A 245 1.98 14.93 -15.42
N GLU A 246 0.94 15.08 -16.25
CA GLU A 246 0.88 14.49 -17.60
C GLU A 246 0.95 15.51 -18.72
N THR A 247 0.61 16.78 -18.49
CA THR A 247 0.63 17.84 -19.51
C THR A 247 1.84 18.75 -19.33
N ILE A 248 2.21 19.49 -20.38
CA ILE A 248 3.25 20.52 -20.29
C ILE A 248 2.86 21.58 -19.26
N HIS A 249 1.58 21.96 -19.24
CA HIS A 249 1.08 22.93 -18.27
C HIS A 249 1.23 22.40 -16.83
N ALA A 250 0.81 21.15 -16.56
CA ALA A 250 0.97 20.53 -15.25
C ALA A 250 2.43 20.46 -14.80
N LEU A 251 3.37 20.19 -15.72
CA LEU A 251 4.80 20.22 -15.42
C LEU A 251 5.29 21.64 -15.07
N GLN A 252 4.80 22.65 -15.78
CA GLN A 252 5.18 24.05 -15.53
C GLN A 252 4.61 24.59 -14.22
N THR A 253 3.42 24.15 -13.80
CA THR A 253 2.75 24.60 -12.58
C THR A 253 2.98 23.69 -11.38
N GLY A 254 3.50 22.48 -11.56
CA GLY A 254 3.62 21.46 -10.51
C GLY A 254 4.36 21.93 -9.25
N ALA A 255 5.41 22.74 -9.39
CA ALA A 255 6.12 23.31 -8.23
C ALA A 255 5.23 24.27 -7.42
N ASN A 256 4.42 25.09 -8.08
CA ASN A 256 3.45 25.97 -7.41
C ASN A 256 2.34 25.17 -6.73
N THR A 257 1.85 24.11 -7.39
CA THR A 257 0.85 23.20 -6.82
C THR A 257 1.37 22.54 -5.54
N LEU A 258 2.61 22.02 -5.55
CA LEU A 258 3.24 21.46 -4.35
C LEU A 258 3.50 22.52 -3.27
N GLU A 259 3.92 23.72 -3.65
CA GLU A 259 4.14 24.80 -2.68
C GLU A 259 2.83 25.16 -1.97
N ASN A 260 1.73 25.31 -2.70
CA ASN A 260 0.41 25.58 -2.11
C ASN A 260 -0.04 24.44 -1.19
N LEU A 261 0.21 23.17 -1.56
CA LEU A 261 -0.05 22.02 -0.70
C LEU A 261 0.80 22.05 0.57
N PHE A 262 2.09 22.39 0.49
CA PHE A 262 2.96 22.44 1.67
C PHE A 262 2.72 23.67 2.56
N GLN A 263 2.19 24.76 2.00
CA GLN A 263 1.71 25.90 2.79
C GLN A 263 0.45 25.57 3.60
N ASN A 264 -0.33 24.59 3.16
CA ASN A 264 -1.47 24.09 3.91
C ASN A 264 -0.98 23.29 5.14
N GLU A 265 -1.13 23.88 6.33
CA GLU A 265 -0.65 23.28 7.58
C GLU A 265 -1.27 21.91 7.87
N THR A 266 -2.56 21.73 7.57
CA THR A 266 -3.26 20.45 7.75
C THR A 266 -2.63 19.36 6.89
N TYR A 267 -2.37 19.68 5.61
CA TYR A 267 -1.73 18.73 4.70
C TYR A 267 -0.30 18.41 5.13
N LEU A 268 0.51 19.43 5.43
CA LEU A 268 1.91 19.24 5.83
C LEU A 268 2.03 18.45 7.15
N SER A 269 1.14 18.68 8.11
CA SER A 269 1.07 17.93 9.36
C SER A 269 0.73 16.45 9.14
N ARG A 270 -0.21 16.15 8.24
CA ARG A 270 -0.54 14.76 7.85
C ARG A 270 0.63 14.10 7.14
N LEU A 271 1.31 14.79 6.23
CA LEU A 271 2.49 14.28 5.54
C LEU A 271 3.61 13.92 6.52
N ARG A 272 3.86 14.77 7.52
CA ARG A 272 4.85 14.53 8.59
C ARG A 272 4.49 13.32 9.46
N SER A 273 3.26 13.26 9.95
CA SER A 273 2.82 12.26 10.92
C SER A 273 2.56 10.88 10.31
N ARG A 274 1.99 10.82 9.10
CA ARG A 274 1.53 9.57 8.47
C ARG A 274 2.50 9.02 7.42
N PHE A 275 3.27 9.90 6.77
CA PHE A 275 4.08 9.54 5.61
C PHE A 275 5.56 9.94 5.77
N ASN A 276 6.02 10.18 7.01
CA ASN A 276 7.41 10.50 7.33
C ASN A 276 7.98 11.68 6.51
N SER A 277 7.14 12.70 6.25
CA SER A 277 7.50 13.85 5.41
C SER A 277 7.91 13.48 3.98
N VAL A 278 7.39 12.39 3.43
CA VAL A 278 7.65 11.98 2.05
C VAL A 278 6.46 12.32 1.16
N GLN A 279 6.66 13.23 0.20
CA GLN A 279 5.70 13.45 -0.90
C GLN A 279 6.17 12.67 -2.12
N GLU A 280 5.28 11.87 -2.70
CA GLU A 280 5.54 11.19 -3.97
C GLU A 280 4.79 11.91 -5.11
N VAL A 281 5.45 12.13 -6.24
CA VAL A 281 4.88 12.78 -7.43
C VAL A 281 5.18 11.94 -8.65
N MET A 282 4.15 11.64 -9.44
CA MET A 282 4.31 10.86 -10.66
C MET A 282 4.50 11.79 -11.85
N VAL A 283 5.45 11.45 -12.74
CA VAL A 283 5.74 12.22 -13.94
C VAL A 283 5.47 11.40 -15.21
N GLY A 284 4.61 11.92 -16.09
CA GLY A 284 4.17 11.26 -17.31
C GLY A 284 5.02 11.66 -18.53
N TYR A 285 5.96 10.83 -18.95
CA TYR A 285 6.79 11.10 -20.15
C TYR A 285 6.01 10.98 -21.46
N SER A 286 5.28 9.88 -21.63
CA SER A 286 4.58 9.61 -22.89
C SER A 286 3.46 10.60 -23.15
N ASP A 287 2.71 10.95 -22.10
CA ASP A 287 1.54 11.81 -22.22
C ASP A 287 1.95 13.29 -22.40
N SER A 288 2.98 13.77 -21.68
CA SER A 288 3.52 15.12 -21.94
C SER A 288 4.21 15.21 -23.30
N GLY A 289 4.76 14.09 -23.78
CA GLY A 289 5.31 13.99 -25.14
C GLY A 289 4.24 14.06 -26.23
N LYS A 290 3.01 13.58 -25.98
CA LYS A 290 1.86 13.75 -26.90
C LYS A 290 1.35 15.18 -26.89
N ASP A 291 1.40 15.84 -25.73
CA ASP A 291 0.92 17.22 -25.54
C ASP A 291 1.86 18.25 -26.22
N GLY A 292 3.14 18.28 -25.83
CA GLY A 292 4.10 19.31 -26.28
C GLY A 292 5.20 18.85 -27.23
N GLY A 293 5.22 17.58 -27.61
CA GLY A 293 6.34 16.95 -28.32
C GLY A 293 7.49 16.53 -27.38
N ARG A 294 8.29 15.54 -27.84
CA ARG A 294 9.27 14.84 -26.97
C ARG A 294 10.39 15.73 -26.42
N VAL A 295 10.87 16.70 -27.19
CA VAL A 295 11.95 17.61 -26.76
C VAL A 295 11.44 18.56 -25.67
N THR A 296 10.29 19.19 -25.91
CA THR A 296 9.63 20.06 -24.94
C THR A 296 9.32 19.32 -23.65
N SER A 297 8.68 18.15 -23.75
CA SER A 297 8.39 17.28 -22.61
C SER A 297 9.64 16.96 -21.79
N ALA A 298 10.72 16.52 -22.43
CA ALA A 298 11.96 16.19 -21.73
C ALA A 298 12.57 17.40 -21.00
N TRP A 299 12.53 18.59 -21.62
CA TRP A 299 13.06 19.80 -21.01
C TRP A 299 12.17 20.31 -19.86
N GLU A 300 10.85 20.26 -20.02
CA GLU A 300 9.92 20.67 -18.96
C GLU A 300 9.95 19.70 -17.78
N LEU A 301 10.09 18.39 -18.02
CA LEU A 301 10.31 17.41 -16.96
C LEU A 301 11.55 17.73 -16.13
N TYR A 302 12.67 18.05 -16.78
CA TYR A 302 13.91 18.42 -16.10
C TYR A 302 13.71 19.65 -15.20
N LYS A 303 13.18 20.75 -15.76
CA LYS A 303 12.93 21.99 -15.00
C LYS A 303 11.93 21.80 -13.87
N SER A 304 10.86 21.03 -14.13
CA SER A 304 9.81 20.74 -13.16
C SER A 304 10.35 19.94 -11.97
N GLN A 305 11.20 18.93 -12.23
CA GLN A 305 11.84 18.16 -11.16
C GLN A 305 12.78 19.02 -10.31
N GLU A 306 13.62 19.86 -10.93
CA GLU A 306 14.52 20.76 -10.21
C GLU A 306 13.76 21.75 -9.31
N SER A 307 12.72 22.38 -9.85
CA SER A 307 11.90 23.34 -9.10
C SER A 307 11.09 22.68 -7.98
N MET A 308 10.48 21.51 -8.22
CA MET A 308 9.77 20.77 -7.17
C MET A 308 10.70 20.30 -6.04
N VAL A 309 11.93 19.89 -6.35
CA VAL A 309 12.92 19.54 -5.31
C VAL A 309 13.27 20.77 -4.47
N ALA A 310 13.47 21.93 -5.07
CA ALA A 310 13.75 23.17 -4.34
C ALA A 310 12.59 23.57 -3.42
N VAL A 311 11.34 23.43 -3.89
CA VAL A 311 10.14 23.65 -3.07
C VAL A 311 10.09 22.65 -1.91
N ALA A 312 10.26 21.36 -2.17
CA ALA A 312 10.22 20.34 -1.11
C ALA A 312 11.28 20.58 -0.02
N GLN A 313 12.50 20.98 -0.41
CA GLN A 313 13.57 21.35 0.53
C GLN A 313 13.18 22.51 1.44
N LYS A 314 12.50 23.54 0.92
CA LYS A 314 12.02 24.70 1.70
C LYS A 314 11.10 24.30 2.86
N TYR A 315 10.31 23.23 2.70
CA TYR A 315 9.34 22.76 3.71
C TYR A 315 9.82 21.52 4.48
N SER A 316 11.09 21.10 4.30
CA SER A 316 11.67 19.88 4.87
C SER A 316 10.89 18.61 4.50
N VAL A 317 10.47 18.52 3.24
CA VAL A 317 9.79 17.37 2.65
C VAL A 317 10.76 16.61 1.75
N VAL A 318 10.80 15.28 1.89
CA VAL A 318 11.50 14.39 0.97
C VAL A 318 10.61 14.15 -0.24
N LEU A 319 11.05 14.61 -1.41
CA LEU A 319 10.34 14.38 -2.66
C LEU A 319 10.78 13.06 -3.30
N ARG A 320 9.83 12.21 -3.66
CA ARG A 320 10.06 10.95 -4.39
C ARG A 320 9.39 11.03 -5.76
N PHE A 321 10.16 10.83 -6.81
CA PHE A 321 9.60 10.76 -8.16
C PHE A 321 9.18 9.35 -8.54
N PHE A 322 7.92 9.21 -8.93
CA PHE A 322 7.39 8.02 -9.58
C PHE A 322 7.44 8.24 -11.10
N HIS A 323 8.38 7.58 -11.77
CA HIS A 323 8.57 7.72 -13.21
C HIS A 323 7.55 6.87 -13.99
N GLY A 324 6.69 7.52 -14.77
CA GLY A 324 5.78 6.86 -15.70
C GLY A 324 6.50 6.27 -16.93
N ARG A 325 5.73 5.59 -17.79
CA ARG A 325 6.25 4.94 -19.00
C ARG A 325 6.78 5.93 -20.05
N GLY A 326 7.77 5.48 -20.83
CA GLY A 326 8.26 6.16 -22.04
C GLY A 326 9.46 7.09 -21.85
N GLY A 327 9.93 7.27 -20.61
CA GLY A 327 11.19 7.96 -20.31
C GLY A 327 12.42 7.11 -20.66
N THR A 328 13.60 7.73 -20.63
CA THR A 328 14.90 7.02 -20.74
C THR A 328 15.07 6.01 -19.63
N VAL A 329 14.59 6.33 -18.43
CA VAL A 329 14.54 5.44 -17.26
C VAL A 329 13.76 4.15 -17.56
N GLY A 330 12.77 4.17 -18.45
CA GLY A 330 11.97 2.97 -18.76
C GLY A 330 12.62 2.00 -19.75
N ARG A 331 13.86 2.24 -20.21
CA ARG A 331 14.46 1.45 -21.30
C ARG A 331 14.97 0.07 -20.88
N GLY A 332 15.29 -0.13 -19.61
CA GLY A 332 15.86 -1.36 -19.09
C GLY A 332 17.28 -1.65 -19.61
N GLY A 333 18.03 -2.48 -18.88
CA GLY A 333 19.40 -2.85 -19.25
C GLY A 333 20.42 -1.73 -19.06
N GLY A 334 21.50 -1.73 -19.85
CA GLY A 334 22.63 -0.80 -19.70
C GLY A 334 22.38 0.71 -19.94
N PRO A 335 21.38 1.15 -20.72
CA PRO A 335 21.10 2.58 -20.94
C PRO A 335 20.37 3.32 -19.80
N GLN A 336 20.06 2.65 -18.69
CA GLN A 336 19.22 3.17 -17.60
C GLN A 336 20.03 3.84 -16.49
#